data_AF-A0A1H7TPE1-F1
#
_entry.id   AF-A0A1H7TPE1-F1
#
_cell.length_a   1.000
_cell.length_b   1.000
_cell.length_c   1.000
_cell.angle_alpha   90.00
_cell.angle_beta   90.00
_cell.angle_gamma   90.00
#
_symmetry.space_group_name_H-M   'P 1'
#
loop_
_entity.id
_entity.type
_entity.pdbx_description
1 polymer ?
#
loop_
_entity_poly.entity_id
_entity_poly.type
_entity_poly.pdbx_seq_one_letter_code
_entity_poly.pdbx_strand_id
1 'polypeptide(L)'
;MSLEEDILIEQFLRDELSEEDRIDFLNRIETDDEFKKSYLLEKQLFEGLNDKDWSYYTKKQTKEIEEYDILFNDSKTQEIKENIEKASFQYQNRTNRNIFTLSSIAAVVVVIIAFSIFFFNSSVTTEELYTEYIMKEKLPSLVNRGVHVEENNLVEAESDFKSKKYERAIIYLDKALEEDKKNSLLYLYKAISHTELKEYNKAQEILNTLIDSDLVDGEKGYWFKSLVFLKSDRIDEAVKNLETIVQDSLYNQSKAKELLNKLNK
;
A
#
# COMPACT_ATOMS: atom_id res chain seq x y z
N MET A 1 -15.82 32.56 7.84
CA MET A 1 -14.93 32.65 9.01
C MET A 1 -13.62 33.25 8.58
N SER A 2 -13.23 34.35 9.21
CA SER A 2 -11.93 34.99 8.95
C SER A 2 -10.86 34.42 9.87
N LEU A 3 -9.59 34.45 9.43
CA LEU A 3 -8.45 33.98 10.23
C LEU A 3 -8.36 34.67 11.61
N GLU A 4 -8.85 35.91 11.71
CA GLU A 4 -8.90 36.67 12.96
C GLU A 4 -9.94 36.09 13.94
N GLU A 5 -11.04 35.52 13.46
CA GLU A 5 -12.06 34.87 14.29
C GLU A 5 -11.57 33.54 14.86
N ASP A 6 -10.88 32.74 14.05
CA ASP A 6 -10.27 31.47 14.47
C ASP A 6 -9.24 31.69 15.60
N ILE A 7 -8.37 32.71 15.44
CA ILE A 7 -7.36 33.06 16.45
C ILE A 7 -8.02 33.51 17.75
N LEU A 8 -9.08 34.31 17.67
CA LEU A 8 -9.80 34.80 18.83
C LEU A 8 -10.47 33.65 19.62
N ILE A 9 -11.06 32.68 18.91
CA ILE A 9 -11.68 31.50 19.53
C ILE A 9 -10.62 30.60 20.15
N GLU A 10 -9.49 30.35 19.47
CA GLU A 10 -8.39 29.56 20.01
C GLU A 10 -7.85 30.19 21.31
N GLN A 11 -7.61 31.50 21.33
CA GLN A 11 -7.16 32.22 22.51
C GLN A 11 -8.16 32.12 23.67
N PHE A 12 -9.47 32.18 23.38
CA PHE A 12 -10.50 31.96 24.40
C PHE A 12 -10.46 30.53 24.97
N LEU A 13 -10.30 29.51 24.12
CA LEU A 13 -10.25 28.10 24.54
C LEU A 13 -9.00 27.75 25.35
N ARG A 14 -7.90 28.49 25.15
CA ARG A 14 -6.64 28.37 25.89
C ARG A 14 -6.57 29.24 27.14
N ASP A 15 -7.61 30.03 27.42
CA ASP A 15 -7.65 30.99 28.53
C ASP A 15 -6.56 32.09 28.43
N GLU A 16 -6.28 32.51 27.19
CA GLU A 16 -5.23 33.51 26.85
C GLU A 16 -5.79 34.91 26.57
N LEU A 17 -7.12 35.08 26.58
CA LEU A 17 -7.75 36.39 26.40
C LEU A 17 -7.66 37.25 27.66
N SER A 18 -7.61 38.57 27.47
CA SER A 18 -7.76 39.52 28.57
C SER A 18 -9.20 39.46 29.13
N GLU A 19 -9.39 39.89 30.39
CA GLU A 19 -10.73 39.93 31.00
C GLU A 19 -11.72 40.80 30.21
N GLU A 20 -11.25 41.87 29.57
CA GLU A 20 -12.06 42.74 28.72
C GLU A 20 -12.49 42.01 27.43
N ASP A 21 -11.54 41.41 26.72
CA ASP A 21 -11.80 40.67 25.49
C ASP A 21 -12.68 39.43 25.73
N ARG A 22 -12.55 38.81 26.91
CA ARG A 22 -13.36 37.65 27.32
C ARG A 22 -14.84 38.01 27.48
N ILE A 23 -15.13 39.20 28.00
CA ILE A 23 -16.51 39.70 28.14
C ILE A 23 -17.11 39.96 26.76
N ASP A 24 -16.36 40.60 25.88
CA ASP A 24 -16.80 40.87 24.50
C ASP A 24 -17.01 39.58 23.71
N PHE A 25 -16.14 38.59 23.90
CA PHE A 25 -16.28 37.26 23.31
C PHE A 25 -17.57 36.56 23.76
N LEU A 26 -17.87 36.58 25.06
CA LEU A 26 -19.09 35.97 25.61
C LEU A 26 -20.35 36.68 25.10
N ASN A 27 -20.33 38.01 25.03
CA ASN A 27 -21.43 38.79 24.47
C ASN A 27 -21.63 38.47 22.97
N ARG A 28 -20.54 38.27 22.23
CA ARG A 28 -20.60 37.89 20.81
C ARG A 28 -21.18 36.48 20.61
N ILE A 29 -20.85 35.52 21.48
CA ILE A 29 -21.47 34.18 21.46
C ILE A 29 -22.98 34.24 21.66
N GLU A 30 -23.48 35.19 22.45
CA GLU A 30 -24.92 35.32 22.72
C GLU A 30 -25.68 36.06 21.62
N THR A 31 -25.00 36.94 20.89
CA THR A 31 -25.63 37.86 19.91
C THR A 31 -25.44 37.44 18.46
N ASP A 32 -24.40 36.65 18.15
CA ASP A 32 -24.03 36.22 16.80
C ASP A 32 -24.11 34.69 16.67
N ASP A 33 -25.20 34.21 16.06
CA ASP A 33 -25.47 32.78 15.84
C ASP A 33 -24.44 32.10 14.91
N GLU A 34 -23.83 32.85 13.99
CA GLU A 34 -22.82 32.30 13.07
C GLU A 34 -21.50 32.11 13.81
N PHE A 35 -21.07 33.12 14.56
CA PHE A 35 -19.91 33.05 15.44
C PHE A 35 -20.03 31.94 16.50
N LYS A 36 -21.23 31.78 17.09
CA LYS A 36 -21.52 30.71 18.06
C LYS A 36 -21.35 29.31 17.46
N LYS A 37 -21.80 29.08 16.23
CA LYS A 37 -21.62 27.77 15.56
C LYS A 37 -20.15 27.47 15.33
N SER A 38 -19.40 28.48 14.92
CA SER A 38 -17.97 28.37 14.71
C SER A 38 -17.21 28.06 15.99
N TYR A 39 -17.50 28.80 17.07
CA TYR A 39 -16.97 28.51 18.42
C TYR A 39 -17.29 27.08 18.87
N LEU A 40 -18.52 26.60 18.67
CA LEU A 40 -18.92 25.24 19.05
C LEU A 40 -18.14 24.17 18.28
N LEU A 41 -17.89 24.40 16.99
CA LEU A 41 -17.10 23.49 16.16
C LEU A 41 -15.64 23.43 16.64
N GLU A 42 -15.00 24.58 16.84
CA GLU A 42 -13.62 24.65 17.29
C GLU A 42 -13.44 24.12 18.71
N LYS A 43 -14.40 24.39 19.60
CA LYS A 43 -14.43 23.79 20.93
C LYS A 43 -14.47 22.27 20.87
N GLN A 44 -15.32 21.69 20.01
CA GLN A 44 -15.39 20.23 19.83
C GLN A 44 -14.08 19.65 19.31
N LEU A 45 -13.40 20.35 18.39
CA LEU A 45 -12.09 19.95 17.90
C LEU A 45 -11.01 20.05 18.98
N PHE A 46 -10.98 21.15 19.73
CA PHE A 46 -10.03 21.38 20.82
C PHE A 46 -10.18 20.35 21.94
N GLU A 47 -11.42 20.03 22.33
CA GLU A 47 -11.72 18.99 23.33
C GLU A 47 -11.40 17.58 22.81
N GLY A 48 -11.70 17.29 21.53
CA GLY A 48 -11.51 15.96 20.93
C GLY A 48 -10.10 15.65 20.44
N LEU A 49 -9.25 16.66 20.25
CA LEU A 49 -7.86 16.52 19.77
C LEU A 49 -6.82 16.82 20.85
N ASN A 50 -7.22 16.90 22.12
CA ASN A 50 -6.31 17.16 23.23
C ASN A 50 -5.22 16.07 23.32
N ASP A 51 -3.95 16.49 23.42
CA ASP A 51 -2.74 15.63 23.41
C ASP A 51 -2.79 14.46 24.41
N LYS A 52 -3.64 14.56 25.44
CA LYS A 52 -3.87 13.50 26.42
C LYS A 52 -4.48 12.25 25.81
N ASP A 53 -5.33 12.37 24.79
CA ASP A 53 -6.00 11.25 24.13
C ASP A 53 -5.20 10.63 22.97
N TRP A 54 -4.16 11.30 22.46
CA TRP A 54 -3.20 10.70 21.51
C TRP A 54 -2.14 9.82 22.18
N SER A 55 -2.08 9.82 23.51
CA SER A 55 -1.12 9.05 24.29
C SER A 55 -1.37 7.53 24.34
N TYR A 56 -2.30 6.99 23.54
CA TYR A 56 -2.47 5.53 23.35
C TYR A 56 -1.29 4.85 22.63
N TYR A 57 -0.27 5.60 22.20
CA TYR A 57 1.07 5.07 21.88
C TYR A 57 2.04 5.08 23.08
N THR A 58 1.52 4.97 24.30
CA THR A 58 2.35 4.63 25.47
C THR A 58 2.88 3.21 25.33
N LYS A 59 4.10 3.11 24.77
CA LYS A 59 5.15 2.12 25.10
C LYS A 59 4.60 0.77 25.58
N LYS A 60 3.87 0.06 24.71
CA LYS A 60 3.52 -1.33 24.94
C LYS A 60 4.83 -2.12 24.88
N GLN A 61 5.39 -2.44 26.04
CA GLN A 61 6.52 -3.34 26.19
C GLN A 61 6.02 -4.73 25.74
N THR A 62 6.09 -4.98 24.43
CA THR A 62 5.70 -6.25 23.84
C THR A 62 6.76 -7.29 24.16
N LYS A 63 6.34 -8.55 24.33
CA LYS A 63 7.25 -9.70 24.51
C LYS A 63 8.35 -9.75 23.45
N GLU A 64 8.05 -9.32 22.23
CA GLU A 64 9.04 -9.18 21.15
C GLU A 64 10.20 -8.25 21.54
N ILE A 65 9.94 -7.10 22.15
CA ILE A 65 10.98 -6.14 22.55
C ILE A 65 11.86 -6.74 23.65
N GLU A 66 11.26 -7.42 24.62
CA GLU A 66 12.02 -8.16 25.65
C GLU A 66 12.82 -9.31 25.06
N GLU A 67 12.28 -10.06 24.10
CA GLU A 67 12.98 -11.14 23.40
C GLU A 67 14.17 -10.60 22.58
N TYR A 68 14.02 -9.45 21.94
CA TYR A 68 15.12 -8.78 21.23
C TYR A 68 16.20 -8.27 22.18
N ASP A 69 15.84 -7.69 23.32
CA ASP A 69 16.81 -7.25 24.33
C ASP A 69 17.53 -8.44 24.98
N ILE A 70 16.85 -9.55 25.23
CA ILE A 70 17.45 -10.78 25.75
C ILE A 70 18.40 -11.39 24.72
N LEU A 71 17.99 -11.46 23.45
CA LEU A 71 18.82 -12.01 22.37
C LEU A 71 20.06 -11.14 22.11
N PHE A 72 19.91 -9.81 22.19
CA PHE A 72 21.02 -8.87 21.99
C PHE A 72 22.03 -8.92 23.13
N ASN A 73 21.57 -9.13 24.36
CA ASN A 73 22.42 -9.24 25.55
C ASN A 73 22.89 -10.68 25.85
N ASP A 74 22.47 -11.67 25.06
CA ASP A 74 22.95 -13.04 25.21
C ASP A 74 24.45 -13.13 24.97
N SER A 75 25.10 -13.92 25.82
CA SER A 75 26.55 -14.19 25.79
C SER A 75 27.06 -14.62 24.41
N LYS A 76 26.30 -15.41 23.65
CA LYS A 76 26.71 -15.85 22.30
C LYS A 76 26.66 -14.71 21.30
N THR A 77 25.66 -13.84 21.40
CA THR A 77 25.52 -12.67 20.52
C THR A 77 26.65 -11.67 20.78
N GLN A 78 27.03 -11.46 22.04
CA GLN A 78 28.19 -10.63 22.39
C GLN A 78 29.50 -11.24 21.90
N GLU A 79 29.67 -12.56 21.98
CA GLU A 79 30.85 -13.25 21.44
C GLU A 79 30.94 -13.11 19.90
N ILE A 80 29.81 -13.21 19.19
CA ILE A 80 29.74 -12.98 17.74
C ILE A 80 30.15 -11.54 17.42
N LYS A 81 29.63 -10.56 18.17
CA LYS A 81 30.00 -9.14 18.00
C LYS A 81 31.51 -8.93 18.19
N GLU A 82 32.09 -9.46 19.26
CA GLU A 82 33.54 -9.37 19.49
C GLU A 82 34.36 -10.02 18.38
N ASN A 83 33.93 -11.18 17.88
CA ASN A 83 34.63 -11.89 16.83
C ASN A 83 34.57 -11.14 15.48
N ILE A 84 33.45 -10.51 15.18
CA ILE A 84 33.29 -9.63 14.01
C ILE A 84 34.17 -8.39 14.15
N GLU A 85 34.20 -7.75 15.32
CA GLU A 85 35.07 -6.60 15.58
C GLU A 85 36.56 -6.97 15.44
N LYS A 86 36.99 -8.10 16.03
CA LYS A 86 38.36 -8.64 15.89
C LYS A 86 38.70 -8.96 14.44
N ALA A 87 37.79 -9.58 13.68
CA ALA A 87 37.99 -9.88 12.27
C ALA A 87 38.08 -8.60 11.42
N SER A 88 37.25 -7.60 11.71
CA SER A 88 37.27 -6.31 11.02
C SER A 88 38.56 -5.53 11.25
N PHE A 89 39.10 -5.58 12.47
CA PHE A 89 40.36 -4.92 12.84
C PHE A 89 41.58 -5.63 12.23
N GLN A 90 41.55 -6.97 12.15
CA GLN A 90 42.58 -7.75 11.47
C GLN A 90 42.60 -7.52 9.95
N TYR A 91 41.44 -7.24 9.35
CA TYR A 91 41.32 -6.89 7.94
C TYR A 91 41.89 -5.48 7.65
N GLN A 92 41.63 -4.50 8.53
CA GLN A 92 42.15 -3.13 8.37
C GLN A 92 43.67 -3.01 8.54
N ASN A 93 44.31 -3.86 9.36
CA ASN A 93 45.76 -3.80 9.61
C ASN A 93 46.64 -4.60 8.64
N ARG A 94 46.09 -5.12 7.53
CA ARG A 94 46.85 -5.76 6.45
C ARG A 94 47.12 -4.79 5.28
N THR A 95 47.76 -3.67 5.55
CA THR A 95 48.32 -2.78 4.51
C THR A 95 49.82 -2.59 4.67
N ASN A 96 50.59 -3.68 4.59
CA ASN A 96 51.89 -3.65 3.91
C ASN A 96 52.41 -5.08 3.73
N ARG A 97 52.18 -5.66 2.55
CA ARG A 97 53.08 -6.69 2.01
C ARG A 97 52.87 -6.81 0.51
N ASN A 98 53.86 -6.29 -0.19
CA ASN A 98 54.04 -6.35 -1.63
C ASN A 98 54.26 -7.83 -2.03
N ILE A 99 53.23 -8.50 -2.57
CA ILE A 99 53.34 -9.89 -3.05
C ILE A 99 52.47 -10.07 -4.31
N PHE A 100 53.15 -10.00 -5.46
CA PHE A 100 52.84 -10.54 -6.80
C PHE A 100 51.42 -10.38 -7.38
N THR A 101 51.31 -9.39 -8.27
CA THR A 101 50.20 -9.11 -9.17
C THR A 101 50.25 -10.00 -10.42
N LEU A 102 49.37 -10.99 -10.51
CA LEU A 102 48.78 -11.51 -11.77
C LEU A 102 47.71 -12.59 -11.49
N SER A 103 47.95 -13.52 -10.55
CA SER A 103 46.97 -14.58 -10.22
C SER A 103 45.78 -14.11 -9.37
N SER A 104 45.96 -13.07 -8.55
CA SER A 104 44.89 -12.47 -7.73
C SER A 104 43.87 -11.67 -8.57
N ILE A 105 44.32 -11.06 -9.67
CA ILE A 105 43.46 -10.32 -10.60
C ILE A 105 42.51 -11.28 -11.32
N ALA A 106 43.01 -12.43 -11.77
CA ALA A 106 42.19 -13.45 -12.43
C ALA A 106 41.07 -13.98 -11.53
N ALA A 107 41.36 -14.24 -10.24
CA ALA A 107 40.34 -14.69 -9.29
C ALA A 107 39.27 -13.62 -9.02
N VAL A 108 39.65 -12.35 -8.90
CA VAL A 108 38.71 -11.23 -8.75
C VAL A 108 37.85 -11.07 -10.00
N VAL A 109 38.44 -11.18 -11.19
CA VAL A 109 37.69 -11.12 -12.46
C VAL A 109 36.71 -12.30 -12.56
N VAL A 110 37.08 -13.51 -12.17
CA VAL A 110 36.18 -14.67 -12.16
C VAL A 110 35.05 -14.49 -11.15
N VAL A 111 35.31 -13.94 -9.96
CA VAL A 111 34.26 -13.66 -8.97
C VAL A 111 33.35 -12.54 -9.44
N ILE A 112 33.88 -11.48 -10.06
CA ILE A 112 33.07 -10.40 -10.64
C ILE A 112 32.25 -10.92 -11.82
N ILE A 113 32.80 -11.77 -12.67
CA ILE A 113 32.07 -12.40 -13.78
C ILE A 113 31.02 -13.36 -13.25
N ALA A 114 31.32 -14.19 -12.26
CA ALA A 114 30.36 -15.10 -11.65
C ALA A 114 29.25 -14.33 -10.92
N PHE A 115 29.60 -13.25 -10.21
CA PHE A 115 28.65 -12.35 -9.56
C PHE A 115 27.79 -11.60 -10.59
N SER A 116 28.40 -11.14 -11.69
CA SER A 116 27.69 -10.49 -12.79
C SER A 116 26.76 -11.48 -13.49
N ILE A 117 27.20 -12.70 -13.78
CA ILE A 117 26.34 -13.75 -14.36
C ILE A 117 25.21 -14.07 -13.39
N PHE A 118 25.47 -14.20 -12.09
CA PHE A 118 24.46 -14.51 -11.09
C PHE A 118 23.43 -13.39 -10.91
N PHE A 119 23.84 -12.12 -10.95
CA PHE A 119 22.92 -10.97 -10.82
C PHE A 119 22.26 -10.54 -12.14
N PHE A 120 22.92 -10.70 -13.29
CA PHE A 120 22.34 -10.37 -14.60
C PHE A 120 21.46 -11.49 -15.17
N ASN A 121 21.51 -12.73 -14.65
CA ASN A 121 20.55 -13.79 -15.01
C ASN A 121 19.22 -13.74 -14.25
N SER A 122 19.00 -12.75 -13.39
CA SER A 122 17.69 -12.49 -12.82
C SER A 122 16.82 -11.79 -13.87
N SER A 123 16.39 -12.50 -14.91
CA SER A 123 15.34 -12.02 -15.80
C SER A 123 14.08 -11.80 -14.95
N VAL A 124 13.56 -10.57 -14.93
CA VAL A 124 12.34 -10.24 -14.21
C VAL A 124 11.24 -11.20 -14.65
N THR A 125 10.69 -11.98 -13.73
CA THR A 125 9.69 -12.98 -14.08
C THR A 125 8.34 -12.32 -14.33
N THR A 126 7.48 -12.98 -15.10
CA THR A 126 6.09 -12.53 -15.35
C THR A 126 5.29 -12.41 -14.04
N GLU A 127 5.59 -13.25 -13.06
CA GLU A 127 5.02 -13.19 -11.71
C GLU A 127 5.50 -11.98 -10.90
N GLU A 128 6.78 -11.61 -11.00
CA GLU A 128 7.32 -10.39 -10.39
C GLU A 128 6.68 -9.14 -11.02
N LEU A 129 6.53 -9.12 -12.34
CA LEU A 129 5.82 -8.04 -13.04
C LEU A 129 4.37 -7.94 -12.58
N TYR A 130 3.63 -9.06 -12.52
CA TYR A 130 2.29 -9.06 -11.97
C TYR A 130 2.25 -8.43 -10.57
N THR A 131 3.13 -8.88 -9.69
CA THR A 131 3.19 -8.43 -8.29
C THR A 131 3.49 -6.93 -8.20
N GLU A 132 4.46 -6.44 -8.97
CA GLU A 132 4.82 -5.02 -9.03
C GLU A 132 3.61 -4.16 -9.45
N TYR A 133 2.93 -4.56 -10.52
CA TYR A 133 1.86 -3.74 -11.09
C TYR A 133 0.55 -3.87 -10.31
N ILE A 134 0.18 -5.05 -9.80
CA ILE A 134 -1.04 -5.21 -8.99
C ILE A 134 -0.92 -4.47 -7.66
N MET A 135 0.28 -4.44 -7.03
CA MET A 135 0.49 -3.67 -5.79
C MET A 135 0.41 -2.15 -6.00
N LYS A 136 0.79 -1.67 -7.19
CA LYS A 136 0.61 -0.26 -7.57
C LYS A 136 -0.85 0.09 -7.81
N GLU A 137 -1.70 -0.90 -8.11
CA GLU A 137 -3.15 -0.70 -8.20
C GLU A 137 -3.74 -0.54 -6.79
N LYS A 138 -4.02 0.69 -6.39
CA LYS A 138 -4.79 0.99 -5.18
C LYS A 138 -6.27 0.77 -5.48
N LEU A 139 -6.77 -0.44 -5.25
CA LEU A 139 -8.21 -0.73 -5.38
C LEU A 139 -9.03 0.14 -4.42
N PRO A 140 -10.07 0.83 -4.89
CA PRO A 140 -11.03 1.50 -4.04
C PRO A 140 -11.73 0.50 -3.10
N SER A 141 -12.05 0.95 -1.88
CA SER A 141 -12.85 0.16 -0.94
C SER A 141 -14.24 -0.10 -1.50
N LEU A 142 -14.78 -1.31 -1.26
CA LEU A 142 -16.15 -1.69 -1.59
C LEU A 142 -17.16 -1.05 -0.61
N VAL A 143 -16.70 -0.62 0.57
CA VAL A 143 -17.55 -0.11 1.65
C VAL A 143 -17.45 1.41 1.73
N ASN A 144 -18.59 2.08 1.83
CA ASN A 144 -18.66 3.51 2.16
C ASN A 144 -19.09 3.71 3.63
N ARG A 145 -18.84 4.90 4.19
CA ARG A 145 -19.11 5.21 5.61
C ARG A 145 -20.59 5.11 6.03
N GLY A 146 -21.53 5.04 5.08
CA GLY A 146 -22.97 4.93 5.37
C GLY A 146 -23.51 3.50 5.37
N VAL A 147 -22.66 2.49 5.12
CA VAL A 147 -23.07 1.10 5.07
C VAL A 147 -23.20 0.53 6.49
N HIS A 148 -24.41 0.08 6.87
CA HIS A 148 -24.63 -0.66 8.11
C HIS A 148 -23.86 -1.99 8.08
N VAL A 149 -23.11 -2.26 9.15
CA VAL A 149 -22.10 -3.33 9.24
C VAL A 149 -22.71 -4.71 9.50
N GLU A 150 -23.91 -4.76 10.05
CA GLU A 150 -24.60 -6.02 10.34
C GLU A 150 -25.21 -6.56 9.03
N GLU A 151 -24.61 -7.63 8.50
CA GLU A 151 -25.02 -8.35 7.28
C GLU A 151 -24.73 -7.66 5.94
N ASN A 152 -23.56 -7.05 5.77
CA ASN A 152 -23.18 -6.50 4.46
C ASN A 152 -22.19 -7.40 3.70
N ASN A 153 -22.64 -7.96 2.58
CA ASN A 153 -21.81 -8.77 1.68
C ASN A 153 -20.53 -8.04 1.22
N LEU A 154 -20.56 -6.72 1.04
CA LEU A 154 -19.39 -5.91 0.64
C LEU A 154 -18.33 -5.84 1.75
N VAL A 155 -18.74 -5.74 3.02
CA VAL A 155 -17.84 -5.70 4.17
C VAL A 155 -17.10 -7.03 4.31
N GLU A 156 -17.84 -8.13 4.26
CA GLU A 156 -17.27 -9.48 4.35
C GLU A 156 -16.37 -9.78 3.14
N ALA A 157 -16.81 -9.45 1.92
CA ALA A 157 -16.02 -9.61 0.70
C ALA A 157 -14.68 -8.87 0.78
N GLU A 158 -14.69 -7.59 1.15
CA GLU A 158 -13.45 -6.80 1.23
C GLU A 158 -12.53 -7.28 2.36
N SER A 159 -13.10 -7.64 3.51
CA SER A 159 -12.36 -8.16 4.66
C SER A 159 -11.65 -9.49 4.34
N ASP A 160 -12.38 -10.44 3.74
CA ASP A 160 -11.84 -11.73 3.33
C ASP A 160 -10.81 -11.56 2.21
N PHE A 161 -11.04 -10.66 1.26
CA PHE A 161 -10.08 -10.33 0.19
C PHE A 161 -8.76 -9.79 0.76
N LYS A 162 -8.81 -8.80 1.65
CA LYS A 162 -7.62 -8.23 2.32
C LYS A 162 -6.89 -9.27 3.17
N SER A 163 -7.64 -10.20 3.76
CA SER A 163 -7.10 -11.33 4.52
C SER A 163 -6.61 -12.49 3.64
N LYS A 164 -6.62 -12.33 2.31
CA LYS A 164 -6.24 -13.34 1.30
C LYS A 164 -7.07 -14.64 1.36
N LYS A 165 -8.27 -14.58 1.94
CA LYS A 165 -9.24 -15.69 1.98
C LYS A 165 -10.12 -15.65 0.73
N TYR A 166 -9.50 -15.81 -0.43
CA TYR A 166 -10.12 -15.52 -1.71
C TYR A 166 -11.36 -16.38 -2.01
N GLU A 167 -11.39 -17.64 -1.59
CA GLU A 167 -12.57 -18.52 -1.76
C GLU A 167 -13.78 -17.97 -1.02
N ARG A 168 -13.58 -17.49 0.22
CA ARG A 168 -14.66 -16.87 0.99
C ARG A 168 -15.05 -15.50 0.42
N ALA A 169 -14.07 -14.70 0.01
CA ALA A 169 -14.33 -13.42 -0.62
C ALA A 169 -15.22 -13.58 -1.85
N ILE A 170 -14.95 -14.58 -2.70
CA ILE A 170 -15.77 -14.90 -3.88
C ILE A 170 -17.23 -15.18 -3.51
N ILE A 171 -17.50 -15.95 -2.44
CA ILE A 171 -18.88 -16.24 -2.00
C ILE A 171 -19.66 -14.96 -1.71
N TYR A 172 -19.04 -14.00 -1.01
CA TYR A 172 -19.69 -12.73 -0.69
C TYR A 172 -19.74 -11.77 -1.88
N LEU A 173 -18.72 -11.79 -2.76
CA LEU A 173 -18.73 -11.04 -4.01
C LEU A 173 -19.86 -11.51 -4.94
N ASP A 174 -20.12 -12.82 -5.00
CA ASP A 174 -21.23 -13.38 -5.78
C ASP A 174 -22.59 -12.89 -5.27
N LYS A 175 -22.81 -12.94 -3.96
CA LYS A 175 -24.03 -12.39 -3.35
C LYS A 175 -24.17 -10.88 -3.61
N ALA A 176 -23.09 -10.12 -3.47
CA ALA A 176 -23.09 -8.69 -3.76
C ALA A 176 -23.40 -8.39 -5.24
N LEU A 177 -22.92 -9.22 -6.17
CA LEU A 177 -23.24 -9.11 -7.60
C LEU A 177 -24.69 -9.51 -7.93
N GLU A 178 -25.32 -10.38 -7.15
CA GLU A 178 -26.75 -10.65 -7.28
C GLU A 178 -27.60 -9.42 -6.91
N GLU A 179 -27.15 -8.64 -5.92
CA GLU A 179 -27.80 -7.41 -5.45
C GLU A 179 -27.53 -6.21 -6.37
N ASP A 180 -26.26 -5.99 -6.76
CA ASP A 180 -25.85 -4.86 -7.60
C ASP A 180 -24.87 -5.28 -8.70
N LYS A 181 -25.43 -5.68 -9.84
CA LYS A 181 -24.67 -6.00 -11.06
C LYS A 181 -23.98 -4.79 -11.70
N LYS A 182 -24.25 -3.57 -11.25
CA LYS A 182 -23.68 -2.35 -11.85
C LYS A 182 -22.39 -1.90 -11.19
N ASN A 183 -21.96 -2.58 -10.13
CA ASN A 183 -20.72 -2.25 -9.44
C ASN A 183 -19.52 -2.95 -10.09
N SER A 184 -18.82 -2.25 -10.99
CA SER A 184 -17.61 -2.74 -11.66
C SER A 184 -16.51 -3.22 -10.70
N LEU A 185 -16.40 -2.64 -9.49
CA LEU A 185 -15.38 -3.04 -8.52
C LEU A 185 -15.58 -4.48 -8.07
N LEU A 186 -16.82 -4.96 -7.97
CA LEU A 186 -17.09 -6.35 -7.60
C LEU A 186 -16.51 -7.33 -8.61
N TYR A 187 -16.63 -7.04 -9.90
CA TYR A 187 -16.01 -7.83 -10.97
C TYR A 187 -14.48 -7.83 -10.84
N LEU A 188 -13.87 -6.68 -10.55
CA LEU A 188 -12.42 -6.58 -10.38
C LEU A 188 -11.92 -7.38 -9.16
N TYR A 189 -12.55 -7.20 -7.99
CA TYR A 189 -12.22 -7.96 -6.78
C TYR A 189 -12.38 -9.47 -7.00
N LYS A 190 -13.45 -9.88 -7.69
CA LYS A 190 -13.72 -11.29 -7.99
C LYS A 190 -12.68 -11.86 -8.96
N ALA A 191 -12.36 -11.15 -10.04
CA ALA A 191 -11.34 -11.57 -10.99
C ALA A 191 -9.95 -11.70 -10.35
N ILE A 192 -9.56 -10.76 -9.49
CA ILE A 192 -8.29 -10.83 -8.76
C ILE A 192 -8.30 -12.02 -7.79
N SER A 193 -9.41 -12.25 -7.08
CA SER A 193 -9.56 -13.41 -6.20
C SER A 193 -9.35 -14.73 -6.95
N HIS A 194 -9.99 -14.90 -8.11
CA HIS A 194 -9.77 -16.07 -8.96
C HIS A 194 -8.33 -16.16 -9.49
N THR A 195 -7.70 -15.03 -9.80
CA THR A 195 -6.30 -14.97 -10.27
C THR A 195 -5.35 -15.47 -9.20
N GLU A 196 -5.53 -15.05 -7.96
CA GLU A 196 -4.73 -15.48 -6.81
C GLU A 196 -4.94 -16.97 -6.47
N LEU A 197 -6.13 -17.50 -6.76
CA LEU A 197 -6.44 -18.93 -6.69
C LEU A 197 -5.95 -19.74 -7.90
N LYS A 198 -5.23 -19.09 -8.83
CA LYS A 198 -4.75 -19.69 -10.09
C LYS A 198 -5.87 -20.18 -11.02
N GLU A 199 -7.09 -19.69 -10.83
CA GLU A 199 -8.25 -19.97 -11.67
C GLU A 199 -8.33 -18.98 -12.85
N TYR A 200 -7.25 -18.90 -13.62
CA TYR A 200 -7.04 -17.83 -14.61
C TYR A 200 -8.14 -17.74 -15.68
N ASN A 201 -8.72 -18.87 -16.09
CA ASN A 201 -9.80 -18.88 -17.09
C ASN A 201 -11.08 -18.23 -16.54
N LYS A 202 -11.44 -18.50 -15.28
CA LYS A 202 -12.58 -17.85 -14.62
C LYS A 202 -12.35 -16.35 -14.45
N ALA A 203 -11.14 -15.97 -14.04
CA ALA A 203 -10.76 -14.56 -13.92
C ALA A 203 -10.90 -13.82 -15.26
N GLN A 204 -10.43 -14.43 -16.37
CA GLN A 204 -10.61 -13.89 -17.71
C GLN A 204 -12.08 -13.77 -18.13
N GLU A 205 -12.91 -14.77 -17.85
CA GLU A 205 -14.34 -14.75 -18.17
C GLU A 205 -15.06 -13.59 -17.45
N ILE A 206 -14.74 -13.39 -16.17
CA ILE A 206 -15.28 -12.29 -15.36
C ILE A 206 -14.83 -10.94 -15.93
N LEU A 207 -13.56 -10.82 -16.34
CA LEU A 207 -13.02 -9.60 -16.93
C LEU A 207 -13.59 -9.32 -18.32
N ASN A 208 -13.82 -10.34 -19.14
CA ASN A 208 -14.53 -10.18 -20.41
C ASN A 208 -15.97 -9.70 -20.18
N THR A 209 -16.66 -10.27 -19.18
CA THR A 209 -18.01 -9.81 -18.80
C THR A 209 -18.01 -8.34 -18.40
N LEU A 210 -16.97 -7.87 -17.68
CA LEU A 210 -16.81 -6.46 -17.34
C LEU A 210 -16.51 -5.59 -18.58
N ILE A 211 -15.61 -6.05 -19.47
CA ILE A 211 -15.25 -5.34 -20.70
C ILE A 211 -16.46 -5.17 -21.62
N ASP A 212 -17.27 -6.23 -21.76
CA ASP A 212 -18.44 -6.26 -22.66
C ASP A 212 -19.66 -5.54 -22.06
N SER A 213 -19.53 -4.95 -20.87
CA SER A 213 -20.62 -4.26 -20.18
C SER A 213 -20.65 -2.75 -20.45
N ASP A 214 -21.81 -2.12 -20.28
CA ASP A 214 -21.98 -0.66 -20.34
C ASP A 214 -21.56 0.06 -19.04
N LEU A 215 -20.80 -0.61 -18.17
CA LEU A 215 -20.39 -0.03 -16.89
C LEU A 215 -19.29 1.01 -17.09
N VAL A 216 -19.32 2.08 -16.30
CA VAL A 216 -18.39 3.22 -16.39
C VAL A 216 -16.92 2.78 -16.36
N ASP A 217 -16.62 1.74 -15.57
CA ASP A 217 -15.27 1.22 -15.37
C ASP A 217 -14.99 -0.06 -16.20
N GLY A 218 -15.83 -0.37 -17.20
CA GLY A 218 -15.69 -1.57 -18.04
C GLY A 218 -14.31 -1.70 -18.68
N GLU A 219 -13.75 -0.59 -19.17
CA GLU A 219 -12.42 -0.53 -19.79
C GLU A 219 -11.28 -0.95 -18.86
N LYS A 220 -11.44 -0.83 -17.53
CA LYS A 220 -10.44 -1.29 -16.56
C LYS A 220 -10.22 -2.80 -16.69
N GLY A 221 -11.22 -3.54 -17.15
CA GLY A 221 -11.12 -4.98 -17.40
C GLY A 221 -9.97 -5.35 -18.33
N TYR A 222 -9.63 -4.51 -19.32
CA TYR A 222 -8.46 -4.75 -20.19
C TYR A 222 -7.17 -4.77 -19.36
N TRP A 223 -6.95 -3.77 -18.51
CA TRP A 223 -5.73 -3.70 -17.70
C TRP A 223 -5.58 -4.92 -16.79
N PHE A 224 -6.63 -5.25 -16.03
CA PHE A 224 -6.57 -6.40 -15.13
C PHE A 224 -6.43 -7.72 -15.89
N LYS A 225 -7.01 -7.85 -17.09
CA LYS A 225 -6.87 -9.04 -17.94
C LYS A 225 -5.42 -9.23 -18.41
N SER A 226 -4.72 -8.14 -18.72
CA SER A 226 -3.27 -8.20 -19.01
C SER A 226 -2.48 -8.71 -17.81
N LEU A 227 -2.84 -8.29 -16.59
CA LEU A 227 -2.22 -8.79 -15.36
C LEU A 227 -2.51 -10.28 -15.11
N VAL A 228 -3.74 -10.75 -15.39
CA VAL A 228 -4.06 -12.19 -15.33
C VAL A 228 -3.19 -12.98 -16.30
N PHE A 229 -3.02 -12.49 -17.54
CA PHE A 229 -2.15 -13.13 -18.52
C PHE A 229 -0.71 -13.23 -18.04
N LEU A 230 -0.15 -12.16 -17.45
CA LEU A 230 1.18 -12.19 -16.84
C LEU A 230 1.27 -13.22 -15.71
N LYS A 231 0.32 -13.23 -14.78
CA LYS A 231 0.32 -14.20 -13.67
C LYS A 231 0.21 -15.64 -14.14
N SER A 232 -0.39 -15.87 -15.31
CA SER A 232 -0.52 -17.17 -15.97
C SER A 232 0.59 -17.49 -16.99
N ASP A 233 1.63 -16.66 -17.08
CA ASP A 233 2.75 -16.78 -18.02
C ASP A 233 2.37 -16.75 -19.52
N ARG A 234 1.23 -16.15 -19.86
CA ARG A 234 0.70 -16.01 -21.22
C ARG A 234 1.13 -14.68 -21.83
N ILE A 235 2.44 -14.54 -22.09
CA ILE A 235 3.07 -13.27 -22.48
C ILE A 235 2.47 -12.69 -23.76
N ASP A 236 2.32 -13.49 -24.82
CA ASP A 236 1.79 -13.02 -26.10
C ASP A 236 0.39 -12.38 -25.97
N GLU A 237 -0.44 -12.96 -25.11
CA GLU A 237 -1.79 -12.46 -24.84
C GLU A 237 -1.79 -11.22 -23.97
N ALA A 238 -0.88 -11.15 -23.00
CA ALA A 238 -0.65 -9.93 -22.23
C ALA A 238 -0.23 -8.79 -23.16
N VAL A 239 0.74 -9.03 -24.07
CA VAL A 239 1.23 -8.04 -25.04
C VAL A 239 0.08 -7.56 -25.93
N LYS A 240 -0.67 -8.46 -26.57
CA LYS A 240 -1.80 -8.09 -27.43
C LYS A 240 -2.84 -7.25 -26.70
N ASN A 241 -3.16 -7.61 -25.46
CA ASN A 241 -4.17 -6.91 -24.66
C ASN A 241 -3.65 -5.55 -24.16
N LEU A 242 -2.36 -5.42 -23.86
CA LEU A 242 -1.70 -4.15 -23.55
C LEU A 242 -1.62 -3.22 -24.76
N GLU A 243 -1.39 -3.76 -25.96
CA GLU A 243 -1.42 -2.99 -27.21
C GLU A 243 -2.79 -2.38 -27.46
N THR A 244 -3.89 -3.12 -27.22
CA THR A 244 -5.25 -2.57 -27.26
C THR A 244 -5.40 -1.37 -26.32
N ILE A 245 -4.95 -1.49 -25.07
CA ILE A 245 -4.99 -0.39 -24.09
C ILE A 245 -4.25 0.84 -24.63
N VAL A 246 -3.09 0.64 -25.25
CA VAL A 246 -2.28 1.74 -25.80
C VAL A 246 -2.96 2.38 -27.00
N GLN A 247 -3.44 1.57 -27.95
CA GLN A 247 -4.06 2.00 -29.19
C GLN A 247 -5.34 2.80 -28.93
N ASP A 248 -6.20 2.28 -28.06
CA ASP A 248 -7.53 2.84 -27.81
C ASP A 248 -7.52 3.87 -26.65
N SER A 249 -6.33 4.14 -26.08
CA SER A 249 -6.11 5.11 -24.99
C SER A 249 -6.94 4.82 -23.73
N LEU A 250 -7.07 3.54 -23.39
CA LEU A 250 -7.86 3.06 -22.25
C LEU A 250 -7.16 3.31 -20.90
N TYR A 251 -7.87 2.98 -19.82
CA TYR A 251 -7.33 2.99 -18.45
C TYR A 251 -5.90 2.41 -18.36
N ASN A 252 -5.02 3.10 -17.63
CA ASN A 252 -3.60 2.75 -17.45
C ASN A 252 -2.73 2.75 -18.73
N GLN A 253 -3.10 3.48 -19.79
CA GLN A 253 -2.32 3.60 -21.04
C GLN A 253 -0.80 3.80 -20.83
N SER A 254 -0.40 4.74 -19.97
CA SER A 254 1.02 5.01 -19.70
C SER A 254 1.74 3.84 -19.04
N LYS A 255 1.08 3.15 -18.11
CA LYS A 255 1.61 1.94 -17.46
C LYS A 255 1.68 0.77 -18.44
N ALA A 256 0.71 0.67 -19.36
CA ALA A 256 0.73 -0.34 -20.42
C ALA A 256 1.94 -0.17 -21.35
N LYS A 257 2.29 1.06 -21.73
CA LYS A 257 3.53 1.35 -22.49
C LYS A 257 4.79 0.94 -21.73
N GLU A 258 4.85 1.26 -20.44
CA GLU A 258 5.98 0.85 -19.58
C GLU A 258 6.11 -0.66 -19.52
N LEU A 259 5.01 -1.37 -19.29
CA LEU A 259 4.97 -2.82 -19.17
C LEU A 259 5.31 -3.52 -20.49
N LEU A 260 4.80 -3.04 -21.63
CA LEU A 260 5.19 -3.53 -22.97
C LEU A 260 6.70 -3.41 -23.20
N ASN A 261 7.33 -2.30 -22.79
CA ASN A 261 8.78 -2.13 -22.90
C ASN A 261 9.57 -3.09 -22.01
N LYS A 262 8.98 -3.59 -20.91
CA LYS A 262 9.60 -4.63 -20.07
C LYS A 262 9.46 -6.02 -20.67
N LEU A 263 8.35 -6.31 -21.36
CA LEU A 263 8.06 -7.62 -21.96
C LEU A 263 8.76 -7.86 -23.30
N ASN A 264 9.09 -6.80 -24.04
CA ASN A 264 9.75 -6.88 -25.35
C ASN A 264 11.29 -6.85 -25.27
N LYS A 265 11.88 -6.95 -24.08
CA LYS A 265 13.34 -6.96 -23.84
C LYS A 265 13.84 -8.36 -23.55
#